data_AF-A0A1V6PEQ2-F1
#
_entry.id   AF-A0A1V6PEQ2-F1
#
_cell.length_a   1.000
_cell.length_b   1.000
_cell.length_c   1.000
_cell.angle_alpha   90.00
_cell.angle_beta   90.00
_cell.angle_gamma   90.00
#
_symmetry.space_group_name_H-M   'P 1'
#
loop_
_entity.id
_entity.type
_entity.pdbx_description
1 polymer ?
#
loop_
_entity_poly.entity_id
_entity_poly.type
_entity_poly.pdbx_seq_one_letter_code
_entity_poly.pdbx_strand_id
1 'polypeptide(L)'
;MAVDKVFSMADVASHKNRNDLWVIIHGKVYDLTKYVRDHPGGADVLYDVAGADATEAYEEVGHSEDADEILQTLLIGTVKGAQETQAPKKVVRLVQPTTPKKETIIASGSSARAVALVVGSMTGGVVLYFASQHHLKLQISLPKLSLPSVPSLQSTSTSALPQGGFFTGIAAATSVCTTIGAILAAKLSEITQIESGFTKYPPHFKSRPMVKADPGLARGFLQPKEYQALPLVKKEQLSPSVFRFVYQLPRETDVIGIPIGQHCAIKANVDGKDVARSYTPTSNNTDLGRLELVIKCYPDGALTGKYLANLKVGDRTLFRGPKGAMKYKKGLCKKIGMVAGGTGITPMYQIIRAVCEDENDTTEISLILANRTEEDILLRKEIEAFARKYPKNFKFWYMLDKPPQDWAYGKGFVTQAVMAAKLPAPSPDTKVMLCGPPGMVKAAQTGLVSLGFQAPGSIAKMTDQIFLF
;
A
#
# COMPACT_ATOMS: atom_id res chain seq x y z
N MET A 1 -0.33 -35.66 21.48
CA MET A 1 -0.01 -36.60 22.58
C MET A 1 1.36 -36.20 23.10
N ALA A 2 1.48 -35.88 24.39
CA ALA A 2 2.78 -35.54 24.97
C ALA A 2 3.65 -36.81 25.01
N VAL A 3 4.83 -36.75 24.40
CA VAL A 3 5.80 -37.84 24.47
C VAL A 3 6.60 -37.62 25.75
N ASP A 4 6.24 -38.32 26.84
CA ASP A 4 6.86 -38.19 28.17
C ASP A 4 8.28 -38.82 28.26
N LYS A 5 9.03 -38.83 27.16
CA LYS A 5 10.41 -39.31 27.16
C LYS A 5 11.34 -38.18 27.59
N VAL A 6 12.11 -38.44 28.65
CA VAL A 6 13.09 -37.50 29.18
C VAL A 6 14.48 -37.91 28.70
N PHE A 7 15.18 -36.99 28.04
CA PHE A 7 16.53 -37.19 27.53
C PHE A 7 17.54 -36.34 28.29
N SER A 8 18.78 -36.82 28.42
CA SER A 8 19.89 -36.00 28.91
C SER A 8 20.57 -35.23 27.77
N MET A 9 21.30 -34.16 28.10
CA MET A 9 22.12 -33.44 27.11
C MET A 9 23.15 -34.36 26.44
N ALA A 10 23.69 -35.34 27.18
CA ALA A 10 24.64 -36.31 26.65
C ALA A 10 23.99 -37.25 25.62
N ASP A 11 22.72 -37.61 25.81
CA ASP A 11 21.99 -38.43 24.86
C ASP A 11 21.84 -37.69 23.53
N VAL A 12 21.38 -36.43 23.57
CA VAL A 12 21.22 -35.61 22.36
C VAL A 12 22.56 -35.36 21.66
N ALA A 13 23.64 -35.13 22.41
CA ALA A 13 24.97 -34.90 21.86
C ALA A 13 25.54 -36.11 21.09
N SER A 14 25.00 -37.32 21.30
CA SER A 14 25.39 -38.51 20.54
C SER A 14 24.78 -38.56 19.12
N HIS A 15 23.71 -37.82 18.88
CA HIS A 15 22.95 -37.78 17.62
C HIS A 15 23.35 -36.55 16.77
N LYS A 16 24.59 -36.56 16.27
CA LYS A 16 25.22 -35.45 15.51
C LYS A 16 25.61 -35.80 14.06
N ASN A 17 25.15 -36.93 13.54
CA ASN A 17 25.58 -37.47 12.25
C ASN A 17 24.56 -37.17 11.14
N ARG A 18 24.99 -37.28 9.88
CA ARG A 18 24.11 -36.99 8.72
C ARG A 18 22.85 -37.86 8.62
N ASN A 19 22.90 -39.07 9.19
CA ASN A 19 21.79 -40.02 9.18
C ASN A 19 21.14 -40.17 10.57
N ASP A 20 21.53 -39.32 11.53
CA ASP A 20 21.08 -39.39 12.92
C ASP A 20 21.32 -38.02 13.60
N LEU A 21 20.31 -37.15 13.52
CA LEU A 21 20.42 -35.73 13.86
C LEU A 21 19.30 -35.28 14.79
N TRP A 22 19.66 -34.97 16.03
CA TRP A 22 18.74 -34.43 17.03
C TRP A 22 19.14 -33.02 17.45
N VAL A 23 18.16 -32.20 17.83
CA VAL A 23 18.40 -30.86 18.35
C VAL A 23 17.48 -30.58 19.54
N ILE A 24 17.89 -29.64 20.40
CA ILE A 24 17.06 -29.13 21.49
C ILE A 24 16.57 -27.74 21.13
N ILE A 25 15.26 -27.50 21.23
CA ILE A 25 14.64 -26.18 21.05
C ILE A 25 13.62 -25.96 22.17
N HIS A 26 13.76 -24.88 22.94
CA HIS A 26 12.93 -24.56 24.11
C HIS A 26 12.81 -25.72 25.12
N GLY A 27 13.91 -26.44 25.38
CA GLY A 27 13.95 -27.56 26.32
C GLY A 27 13.27 -28.85 25.84
N LYS A 28 12.84 -28.89 24.57
CA LYS A 28 12.26 -30.06 23.90
C LYS A 28 13.25 -30.65 22.90
N VAL A 29 13.27 -31.98 22.78
CA VAL A 29 14.16 -32.73 21.88
C VAL A 29 13.39 -33.13 20.63
N TYR A 30 13.98 -32.87 19.46
CA TYR A 30 13.40 -33.12 18.16
C TYR A 30 14.31 -34.00 17.31
N ASP A 31 13.73 -35.01 16.65
CA ASP A 31 14.44 -35.85 15.68
C ASP A 31 14.25 -35.27 14.27
N LEU A 32 15.31 -34.66 13.74
CA LEU A 32 15.30 -34.01 12.43
C LEU A 32 15.80 -34.94 11.32
N THR A 33 16.19 -36.18 11.61
CA THR A 33 16.87 -37.10 10.69
C THR A 33 16.18 -37.22 9.32
N LYS A 34 14.84 -37.32 9.32
CA LYS A 34 14.05 -37.42 8.09
C LYS A 34 13.74 -36.07 7.46
N TYR A 35 13.82 -34.99 8.23
CA TYR A 35 13.45 -33.63 7.83
C TYR A 35 14.63 -32.81 7.31
N VAL A 36 15.88 -33.25 7.51
CA VAL A 36 17.09 -32.52 7.07
C VAL A 36 17.03 -32.10 5.59
N ARG A 37 16.52 -32.98 4.72
CA ARG A 37 16.40 -32.70 3.27
C ARG A 37 15.24 -31.77 2.92
N ASP A 38 14.22 -31.73 3.75
CA ASP A 38 13.00 -30.94 3.57
C ASP A 38 13.08 -29.59 4.29
N HIS A 39 14.17 -29.33 5.02
CA HIS A 39 14.41 -28.07 5.71
C HIS A 39 14.69 -26.93 4.71
N PRO A 40 13.83 -25.89 4.67
CA PRO A 40 13.93 -24.83 3.67
C PRO A 40 15.19 -23.95 3.80
N GLY A 41 15.81 -23.91 4.99
CA GLY A 41 17.09 -23.23 5.23
C GLY A 41 18.31 -24.00 4.74
N GLY A 42 18.13 -25.21 4.18
CA GLY A 42 19.20 -26.10 3.77
C GLY A 42 19.63 -27.06 4.89
N ALA A 43 20.34 -28.12 4.51
CA ALA A 43 20.82 -29.14 5.44
C ALA A 43 22.03 -28.64 6.27
N ASP A 44 22.85 -27.76 5.70
CA ASP A 44 24.12 -27.33 6.29
C ASP A 44 23.91 -26.63 7.64
N VAL A 45 22.92 -25.74 7.73
CA VAL A 45 22.59 -25.02 8.98
C VAL A 45 22.10 -25.94 10.09
N LEU A 46 21.53 -27.11 9.76
CA LEU A 46 21.12 -28.09 10.76
C LEU A 46 22.30 -28.91 11.26
N TYR A 47 23.31 -29.15 10.43
CA TYR A 47 24.53 -29.85 10.84
C TYR A 47 25.37 -29.04 11.84
N ASP A 48 25.34 -27.71 11.73
CA ASP A 48 26.08 -26.82 12.63
C ASP A 48 25.57 -26.87 14.08
N VAL A 49 24.28 -27.14 14.26
CA VAL A 49 23.61 -27.20 15.58
C VAL A 49 23.25 -28.63 16.00
N ALA A 50 23.72 -29.63 15.25
CA ALA A 50 23.40 -31.03 15.50
C ALA A 50 23.95 -31.51 16.85
N GLY A 51 23.09 -32.12 17.67
CA GLY A 51 23.44 -32.61 19.00
C GLY A 51 23.56 -31.52 20.08
N ALA A 52 23.14 -30.28 19.79
CA ALA A 52 23.23 -29.15 20.70
C ALA A 52 21.87 -28.47 20.97
N ASP A 53 21.87 -27.50 21.89
CA ASP A 53 20.74 -26.58 22.08
C ASP A 53 20.74 -25.51 21.00
N ALA A 54 19.78 -25.62 20.11
CA ALA A 54 19.59 -24.75 18.95
C ALA A 54 18.52 -23.67 19.21
N THR A 55 18.08 -23.47 20.47
CA THR A 55 17.02 -22.50 20.79
C THR A 55 17.36 -21.09 20.31
N GLU A 56 18.59 -20.62 20.56
CA GLU A 56 19.03 -19.30 20.13
C GLU A 56 19.08 -19.18 18.59
N ALA A 57 19.68 -20.16 17.93
CA ALA A 57 19.73 -20.22 16.46
C ALA A 57 18.32 -20.27 15.84
N TYR A 58 17.40 -20.98 16.48
CA TYR A 58 16.00 -21.08 16.05
C TYR A 58 15.27 -19.74 16.16
N GLU A 59 15.43 -19.04 17.30
CA GLU A 59 14.81 -17.74 17.55
C GLU A 59 15.42 -16.61 16.69
N GLU A 60 16.74 -16.61 16.51
CA GLU A 60 17.47 -15.57 15.75
C GLU A 60 17.11 -15.60 14.26
N VAL A 61 17.02 -16.81 13.70
CA VAL A 61 16.61 -17.02 12.32
C VAL A 61 15.18 -16.51 12.12
N GLY A 62 14.31 -16.68 13.11
CA GLY A 62 12.96 -16.14 13.11
C GLY A 62 12.00 -17.01 12.29
N HIS A 63 11.97 -18.30 12.60
CA HIS A 63 11.11 -19.29 11.98
C HIS A 63 9.62 -18.90 12.07
N SER A 64 8.86 -19.17 10.99
CA SER A 64 7.42 -18.90 10.92
C SER A 64 6.60 -19.86 11.79
N GLU A 65 5.35 -19.52 12.11
CA GLU A 65 4.48 -20.41 12.90
C GLU A 65 4.22 -21.77 12.22
N ASP A 66 4.33 -21.88 10.89
CA ASP A 66 4.27 -23.17 10.19
C ASP A 66 5.48 -24.07 10.51
N ALA A 67 6.65 -23.47 10.78
CA ALA A 67 7.84 -24.22 11.18
C ALA A 67 7.68 -24.76 12.61
N ASP A 68 7.02 -24.00 13.51
CA ASP A 68 6.68 -24.49 14.86
C ASP A 68 5.77 -25.72 14.80
N GLU A 69 4.83 -25.75 13.86
CA GLU A 69 3.91 -26.88 13.69
C GLU A 69 4.61 -28.12 13.14
N ILE A 70 5.50 -27.96 12.16
CA ILE A 70 6.33 -29.06 11.67
C ILE A 70 7.23 -29.55 12.80
N LEU A 71 7.83 -28.64 13.56
CA LEU A 71 8.66 -28.95 14.72
C LEU A 71 7.89 -29.79 15.75
N GLN A 72 6.62 -29.48 16.03
CA GLN A 72 5.77 -30.29 16.90
C GLN A 72 5.58 -31.73 16.41
N THR A 73 5.57 -31.98 15.09
CA THR A 73 5.46 -33.34 14.55
C THR A 73 6.74 -34.16 14.72
N LEU A 74 7.88 -33.50 14.90
CA LEU A 74 9.21 -34.10 15.05
C LEU A 74 9.62 -34.24 16.53
N LEU A 75 8.73 -33.90 17.46
CA LEU A 75 8.97 -33.94 18.90
C LEU A 75 9.11 -35.38 19.39
N ILE A 76 10.25 -35.69 20.01
CA ILE A 76 10.52 -37.00 20.60
C ILE A 76 10.55 -36.99 22.13
N GLY A 77 10.70 -35.84 22.78
CA GLY A 77 10.65 -35.71 24.24
C GLY A 77 11.16 -34.38 24.80
N THR A 78 11.55 -34.36 26.07
CA THR A 78 12.02 -33.17 26.81
C THR A 78 13.36 -33.42 27.50
N VAL A 79 14.15 -32.37 27.72
CA VAL A 79 15.45 -32.49 28.41
C VAL A 79 15.26 -32.56 29.93
N LYS A 80 16.04 -33.41 30.60
CA LYS A 80 16.03 -33.57 32.07
C LYS A 80 16.41 -32.25 32.76
N GLY A 81 15.46 -31.64 33.47
CA GLY A 81 15.67 -30.40 34.24
C GLY A 81 15.38 -29.11 33.47
N ALA A 82 14.78 -29.17 32.28
CA ALA A 82 14.39 -27.98 31.55
C ALA A 82 13.27 -27.20 32.28
N GLN A 83 13.54 -25.96 32.65
CA GLN A 83 12.46 -25.00 32.90
C GLN A 83 11.81 -24.69 31.55
N GLU A 84 10.48 -24.77 31.49
CA GLU A 84 9.72 -24.49 30.28
C GLU A 84 9.78 -22.98 29.99
N THR A 85 10.85 -22.54 29.33
CA THR A 85 11.00 -21.14 28.91
C THR A 85 10.06 -20.90 27.75
N GLN A 86 8.83 -20.50 28.05
CA GLN A 86 7.90 -20.02 27.03
C GLN A 86 8.52 -18.79 26.37
N ALA A 87 8.60 -18.81 25.04
CA ALA A 87 9.08 -17.67 24.26
C ALA A 87 8.37 -16.38 24.71
N PRO A 88 9.11 -15.28 24.97
CA PRO A 88 8.47 -14.02 25.32
C PRO A 88 7.56 -13.60 24.16
N LYS A 89 6.26 -13.45 24.45
CA LYS A 89 5.32 -12.81 23.52
C LYS A 89 5.96 -11.50 23.06
N LYS A 90 6.32 -11.38 21.78
CA LYS A 90 6.79 -10.12 21.16
C LYS A 90 5.65 -9.09 21.27
N VAL A 91 5.57 -8.42 22.41
CA VAL A 91 4.77 -7.20 22.56
C VAL A 91 5.55 -6.14 21.80
N VAL A 92 5.12 -5.87 20.57
CA VAL A 92 5.61 -4.76 19.77
C VAL A 92 5.26 -3.48 20.54
N ARG A 93 6.21 -2.99 21.33
CA ARG A 93 6.08 -1.71 22.03
C ARG A 93 6.15 -0.63 20.95
N LEU A 94 5.00 -0.01 20.66
CA LEU A 94 4.94 1.15 19.77
C LEU A 94 5.89 2.23 20.30
N VAL A 95 7.03 2.41 19.64
CA VAL A 95 7.83 3.62 19.79
C VAL A 95 6.98 4.75 19.23
N GLN A 96 6.42 5.58 20.10
CA GLN A 96 5.76 6.81 19.71
C GLN A 96 6.80 7.71 19.03
N PRO A 97 6.59 8.17 17.79
CA PRO A 97 7.45 9.16 17.18
C PRO A 97 7.33 10.47 17.96
N THR A 98 8.46 10.97 18.46
CA THR A 98 8.58 12.32 19.01
C THR A 98 8.25 13.35 17.92
N THR A 99 7.37 14.28 18.27
CA THR A 99 6.88 15.35 17.41
C THR A 99 8.04 16.28 17.00
N PRO A 100 8.25 16.58 15.72
CA PRO A 100 9.21 17.61 15.33
C PRO A 100 8.69 19.00 15.68
N LYS A 101 9.58 19.78 16.28
CA LYS A 101 9.44 21.19 16.67
C LYS A 101 9.14 22.04 15.42
N LYS A 102 8.10 22.86 15.51
CA LYS A 102 7.67 23.79 14.46
C LYS A 102 8.70 24.91 14.32
N GLU A 103 9.50 24.90 13.24
CA GLU A 103 10.33 26.03 12.85
C GLU A 103 9.49 27.08 12.13
N THR A 104 9.65 28.33 12.58
CA THR A 104 8.98 29.51 12.07
C THR A 104 9.66 29.97 10.79
N ILE A 105 8.99 29.83 9.65
CA ILE A 105 9.43 30.42 8.38
C ILE A 105 9.01 31.90 8.36
N ILE A 106 9.99 32.79 8.34
CA ILE A 106 9.83 34.22 8.09
C ILE A 106 9.62 34.41 6.58
N ALA A 107 8.42 34.79 6.17
CA ALA A 107 8.14 35.17 4.79
C ALA A 107 8.54 36.64 4.58
N SER A 108 9.54 36.88 3.73
CA SER A 108 9.94 38.19 3.24
C SER A 108 8.93 38.70 2.20
N GLY A 109 8.50 39.94 2.36
CA GLY A 109 7.54 40.58 1.48
C GLY A 109 8.17 41.13 0.20
N SER A 110 7.47 40.96 -0.93
CA SER A 110 7.50 41.94 -2.02
C SER A 110 6.25 41.77 -2.90
N SER A 111 5.41 42.80 -2.93
CA SER A 111 4.52 43.19 -4.06
C SER A 111 3.52 44.28 -3.65
N ALA A 112 3.99 45.30 -2.93
CA ALA A 112 3.23 46.53 -2.72
C ALA A 112 3.56 47.55 -3.82
N ARG A 113 3.12 47.27 -5.05
CA ARG A 113 3.10 48.25 -6.15
C ARG A 113 1.86 48.07 -7.02
N ALA A 114 0.68 48.28 -6.42
CA ALA A 114 -0.57 48.44 -7.19
C ALA A 114 -1.74 49.14 -6.44
N VAL A 115 -1.58 49.63 -5.21
CA VAL A 115 -2.71 50.17 -4.41
C VAL A 115 -2.59 51.67 -4.07
N ALA A 116 -1.52 52.35 -4.49
CA ALA A 116 -1.27 53.74 -4.10
C ALA A 116 -1.99 54.83 -4.94
N LEU A 117 -2.87 54.48 -5.88
CA LEU A 117 -3.45 55.47 -6.81
C LEU A 117 -4.95 55.75 -6.67
N VAL A 118 -5.65 55.14 -5.70
CA VAL A 118 -7.11 55.34 -5.52
C VAL A 118 -7.48 56.02 -4.18
N VAL A 119 -6.54 56.20 -3.25
CA VAL A 119 -6.82 56.78 -1.91
C VAL A 119 -6.54 58.30 -1.84
N GLY A 120 -5.94 58.89 -2.88
CA GLY A 120 -5.52 60.30 -2.89
C GLY A 120 -6.61 61.35 -3.19
N SER A 121 -7.77 60.96 -3.72
CA SER A 121 -8.83 61.90 -4.12
C SER A 121 -9.95 62.08 -3.10
N MET A 122 -10.08 61.19 -2.12
CA MET A 122 -11.16 61.24 -1.12
C MET A 122 -10.76 61.94 0.19
N THR A 123 -9.48 62.03 0.51
CA THR A 123 -8.99 62.70 1.74
C THR A 123 -8.83 64.22 1.57
N GLY A 124 -8.52 64.70 0.36
CA GLY A 124 -8.36 66.14 0.10
C GLY A 124 -9.66 66.95 0.23
N GLY A 125 -10.79 66.38 -0.20
CA GLY A 125 -12.10 67.05 -0.14
C GLY A 125 -12.61 67.26 1.29
N VAL A 126 -12.38 66.29 2.18
CA VAL A 126 -12.82 66.37 3.59
C VAL A 126 -11.98 67.39 4.36
N VAL A 127 -10.67 67.43 4.12
CA VAL A 127 -9.77 68.40 4.81
C VAL A 127 -10.06 69.84 4.35
N LEU A 128 -10.34 70.08 3.06
CA LEU A 128 -10.73 71.39 2.55
C LEU A 128 -12.10 71.85 3.06
N TYR A 129 -13.07 70.94 3.16
CA TYR A 129 -14.39 71.23 3.72
C TYR A 129 -14.30 71.65 5.20
N PHE A 130 -13.53 70.92 6.01
CA PHE A 130 -13.31 71.26 7.43
C PHE A 130 -12.47 72.53 7.62
N ALA A 131 -11.48 72.78 6.77
CA ALA A 131 -10.69 74.03 6.82
C ALA A 131 -11.52 75.27 6.48
N SER A 132 -12.53 75.13 5.60
CA SER A 132 -13.44 76.23 5.24
C SER A 132 -14.43 76.61 6.36
N GLN A 133 -14.81 75.65 7.20
CA GLN A 133 -15.76 75.85 8.31
C GLN A 133 -15.12 76.50 9.54
N HIS A 134 -13.79 76.41 9.71
CA HIS A 134 -13.11 76.74 10.97
C HIS A 134 -12.00 77.80 10.88
N HIS A 135 -11.87 78.55 9.77
CA HIS A 135 -10.85 79.61 9.58
C HIS A 135 -9.44 79.22 10.07
N LEU A 136 -9.01 77.98 9.80
CA LEU A 136 -7.73 77.47 10.26
C LEU A 136 -6.62 77.91 9.30
N LYS A 137 -5.76 78.86 9.70
CA LYS A 137 -4.55 79.23 8.95
C LYS A 137 -3.50 78.12 9.09
N LEU A 138 -3.46 77.21 8.13
CA LEU A 138 -2.51 76.10 8.11
C LEU A 138 -1.21 76.54 7.39
N GLN A 139 -0.13 76.80 8.13
CA GLN A 139 1.22 76.89 7.55
C GLN A 139 1.76 75.48 7.32
N ILE A 140 1.75 75.02 6.07
CA ILE A 140 2.41 73.77 5.68
C ILE A 140 3.80 74.12 5.12
N SER A 141 4.84 73.59 5.75
CA SER A 141 6.21 73.62 5.24
C SER A 141 6.45 72.39 4.35
N LEU A 142 6.63 72.60 3.04
CA LEU A 142 6.93 71.55 2.06
C LEU A 142 8.44 71.59 1.71
N PRO A 143 9.14 70.44 1.64
CA PRO A 143 10.52 70.40 1.19
C PRO A 143 10.61 70.75 -0.30
N LYS A 144 11.63 71.52 -0.66
CA LYS A 144 11.88 72.05 -2.01
C LYS A 144 12.05 70.91 -3.03
N LEU A 145 11.03 70.70 -3.86
CA LEU A 145 11.17 70.01 -5.14
C LEU A 145 11.10 71.07 -6.24
N SER A 146 12.25 71.32 -6.87
CA SER A 146 12.45 72.35 -7.88
C SER A 146 12.02 71.87 -9.27
N LEU A 147 10.97 72.46 -9.84
CA LEU A 147 10.66 72.51 -11.29
C LEU A 147 9.88 73.81 -11.61
N PRO A 148 9.93 74.31 -12.86
CA PRO A 148 9.98 75.75 -13.16
C PRO A 148 8.64 76.49 -13.16
N SER A 149 8.78 77.80 -13.04
CA SER A 149 7.81 78.88 -12.79
C SER A 149 6.63 78.98 -13.75
N VAL A 150 5.41 79.13 -13.20
CA VAL A 150 4.24 79.78 -13.84
C VAL A 150 3.38 80.44 -12.74
N PRO A 151 2.83 81.66 -12.93
CA PRO A 151 2.59 82.60 -11.83
C PRO A 151 1.29 82.39 -11.05
N SER A 152 1.32 82.91 -9.82
CA SER A 152 0.28 82.91 -8.79
C SER A 152 -1.03 83.56 -9.21
N LEU A 153 -2.14 82.87 -9.01
CA LEU A 153 -3.49 83.46 -9.07
C LEU A 153 -4.05 83.63 -7.65
N GLN A 154 -4.33 84.89 -7.32
CA GLN A 154 -4.95 85.33 -6.07
C GLN A 154 -6.42 84.88 -5.99
N SER A 155 -6.80 84.44 -4.79
CA SER A 155 -8.18 84.17 -4.41
C SER A 155 -8.96 85.48 -4.27
N THR A 156 -10.12 85.56 -4.93
CA THR A 156 -11.20 86.46 -4.51
C THR A 156 -12.50 85.69 -4.43
N SER A 157 -13.14 85.77 -3.28
CA SER A 157 -14.49 85.31 -3.01
C SER A 157 -15.45 86.44 -3.38
N THR A 158 -16.42 86.22 -4.27
CA THR A 158 -17.70 86.95 -4.24
C THR A 158 -18.82 86.12 -4.85
N SER A 159 -19.93 86.07 -4.12
CA SER A 159 -21.24 85.57 -4.49
C SER A 159 -21.99 86.59 -5.33
N ALA A 160 -22.10 86.34 -6.64
CA ALA A 160 -23.14 86.82 -7.54
C ALA A 160 -23.05 85.94 -8.81
N LEU A 161 -24.11 85.22 -9.19
CA LEU A 161 -24.11 84.50 -10.48
C LEU A 161 -24.11 85.54 -11.62
N PRO A 162 -23.06 85.63 -12.45
CA PRO A 162 -23.10 86.45 -13.65
C PRO A 162 -23.76 85.67 -14.78
N GLN A 163 -24.58 86.36 -15.56
CA GLN A 163 -25.22 85.84 -16.76
C GLN A 163 -24.17 85.34 -17.78
N GLY A 164 -24.36 84.10 -18.24
CA GLY A 164 -23.98 83.67 -19.58
C GLY A 164 -22.50 83.44 -19.86
N GLY A 165 -21.93 82.36 -19.33
CA GLY A 165 -20.64 81.82 -19.80
C GLY A 165 -20.61 80.29 -19.76
N PHE A 166 -19.96 79.65 -20.73
CA PHE A 166 -19.83 78.18 -20.83
C PHE A 166 -19.39 77.53 -19.50
N PHE A 167 -18.44 78.15 -18.79
CA PHE A 167 -17.98 77.67 -17.48
C PHE A 167 -19.01 77.81 -16.35
N THR A 168 -19.89 78.82 -16.39
CA THR A 168 -21.02 78.93 -15.45
C THR A 168 -22.06 77.84 -15.69
N GLY A 169 -22.29 77.47 -16.95
CA GLY A 169 -23.13 76.32 -17.32
C GLY A 169 -22.55 75.00 -16.84
N ILE A 170 -21.23 74.79 -16.97
CA ILE A 170 -20.54 73.61 -16.43
C ILE A 170 -20.63 73.57 -14.91
N ALA A 171 -20.41 74.69 -14.21
CA ALA A 171 -20.49 74.75 -12.76
C ALA A 171 -21.92 74.42 -12.26
N ALA A 172 -22.94 74.99 -12.90
CA ALA A 172 -24.34 74.70 -12.60
C ALA A 172 -24.69 73.23 -12.89
N ALA A 173 -24.34 72.72 -14.06
CA ALA A 173 -24.58 71.32 -14.42
C ALA A 173 -23.88 70.34 -13.46
N THR A 174 -22.66 70.66 -13.04
CA THR A 174 -21.91 69.84 -12.07
C THR A 174 -22.61 69.84 -10.71
N SER A 175 -23.09 71.00 -10.25
CA SER A 175 -23.83 71.09 -8.98
C SER A 175 -25.14 70.30 -9.01
N VAL A 176 -25.88 70.34 -10.13
CA VAL A 176 -27.11 69.58 -10.34
C VAL A 176 -26.82 68.08 -10.42
N CYS A 177 -25.80 67.65 -11.16
CA CYS A 177 -25.41 66.24 -11.21
C CYS A 177 -24.91 65.72 -9.86
N THR A 178 -24.21 66.53 -9.08
CA THR A 178 -23.69 66.11 -7.77
C THR A 178 -24.84 65.97 -6.76
N THR A 179 -25.81 66.88 -6.79
CA THR A 179 -26.99 66.79 -5.92
C THR A 179 -27.88 65.61 -6.29
N ILE A 180 -28.18 65.41 -7.58
CA ILE A 180 -28.95 64.24 -8.05
C ILE A 180 -28.20 62.93 -7.73
N GLY A 181 -26.88 62.90 -7.96
CA GLY A 181 -26.04 61.74 -7.63
C GLY A 181 -26.02 61.42 -6.13
N ALA A 182 -25.96 62.44 -5.27
CA ALA A 182 -26.02 62.27 -3.82
C ALA A 182 -27.39 61.75 -3.35
N ILE A 183 -28.49 62.26 -3.93
CA ILE A 183 -29.86 61.79 -3.62
C ILE A 183 -30.03 60.33 -4.08
N LEU A 184 -29.60 60.00 -5.30
CA LEU A 184 -29.62 58.63 -5.81
C LEU A 184 -28.78 57.70 -4.93
N ALA A 185 -27.58 58.11 -4.52
CA ALA A 185 -26.73 57.33 -3.62
C ALA A 185 -27.38 57.10 -2.25
N ALA A 186 -27.99 58.13 -1.66
CA ALA A 186 -28.71 58.00 -0.39
C ALA A 186 -29.92 57.06 -0.51
N LYS A 187 -30.68 57.15 -1.60
CA LYS A 187 -31.82 56.27 -1.87
C LYS A 187 -31.40 54.83 -2.20
N LEU A 188 -30.30 54.66 -2.92
CA LEU A 188 -29.72 53.34 -3.18
C LEU A 188 -29.21 52.72 -1.88
N SER A 189 -28.63 53.52 -0.99
CA SER A 189 -28.16 53.07 0.32
C SER A 189 -29.29 52.60 1.24
N GLU A 190 -30.48 53.22 1.18
CA GLU A 190 -31.68 52.73 1.87
C GLU A 190 -32.15 51.39 1.29
N ILE A 191 -32.08 51.21 -0.04
CA ILE A 191 -32.48 49.96 -0.72
C ILE A 191 -31.47 48.83 -0.45
N THR A 192 -30.20 49.16 -0.23
CA THR A 192 -29.15 48.20 0.12
C THR A 192 -28.95 48.04 1.63
N GLN A 193 -30.00 48.15 2.44
CA GLN A 193 -29.93 47.69 3.83
C GLN A 193 -29.67 46.18 3.87
N ILE A 194 -28.41 45.82 3.78
CA ILE A 194 -27.88 44.47 3.94
C ILE A 194 -27.78 44.27 5.44
N GLU A 195 -28.91 43.91 6.07
CA GLU A 195 -29.03 43.67 7.51
C GLU A 195 -28.06 42.60 8.04
N SER A 196 -27.50 41.77 7.15
CA SER A 196 -26.39 40.88 7.47
C SER A 196 -25.15 41.34 6.73
N GLY A 197 -24.31 42.16 7.38
CA GLY A 197 -23.05 42.62 6.80
C GLY A 197 -22.30 41.51 6.06
N PHE A 198 -21.70 41.82 4.92
CA PHE A 198 -21.01 40.90 3.98
C PHE A 198 -19.91 40.01 4.60
N THR A 199 -19.65 40.15 5.90
CA THR A 199 -18.65 39.42 6.69
C THR A 199 -19.25 38.43 7.69
N LYS A 200 -20.58 38.36 7.86
CA LYS A 200 -21.24 37.37 8.73
C LYS A 200 -21.74 36.17 7.91
N TYR A 201 -20.81 35.32 7.52
CA TYR A 201 -21.15 33.95 7.14
C TYR A 201 -21.25 33.10 8.42
N PRO A 202 -22.30 32.29 8.61
CA PRO A 202 -22.32 31.33 9.71
C PRO A 202 -21.09 30.41 9.57
N PRO A 203 -20.41 30.07 10.67
CA PRO A 203 -19.23 29.21 10.61
C PRO A 203 -19.61 27.83 10.06
N HIS A 204 -19.40 27.63 8.76
CA HIS A 204 -19.50 26.32 8.14
C HIS A 204 -18.25 25.52 8.54
N PHE A 205 -18.46 24.49 9.37
CA PHE A 205 -17.46 23.46 9.55
C PHE A 205 -17.32 22.71 8.23
N LYS A 206 -16.16 22.85 7.56
CA LYS A 206 -15.81 21.94 6.46
C LYS A 206 -15.93 20.51 7.01
N SER A 207 -16.76 19.69 6.37
CA SER A 207 -16.86 18.27 6.71
C SER A 207 -15.44 17.71 6.69
N ARG A 208 -14.98 17.19 7.84
CA ARG A 208 -13.70 16.47 7.84
C ARG A 208 -13.86 15.30 6.87
N PRO A 209 -12.99 15.16 5.86
CA PRO A 209 -13.05 13.97 5.02
C PRO A 209 -12.93 12.77 5.95
N MET A 210 -13.95 11.91 5.96
CA MET A 210 -13.85 10.64 6.67
C MET A 210 -12.68 9.89 6.06
N VAL A 211 -11.67 9.57 6.87
CA VAL A 211 -10.60 8.68 6.45
C VAL A 211 -11.28 7.35 6.14
N LYS A 212 -11.44 7.02 4.85
CA LYS A 212 -11.93 5.70 4.45
C LYS A 212 -10.93 4.68 4.98
N ALA A 213 -11.40 3.74 5.79
CA ALA A 213 -10.58 2.63 6.24
C ALA A 213 -10.07 1.87 5.00
N ASP A 214 -8.77 1.58 4.96
CA ASP A 214 -8.17 0.79 3.88
C ASP A 214 -8.80 -0.62 3.87
N PRO A 215 -9.54 -0.98 2.80
CA PRO A 215 -10.16 -2.30 2.70
C PRO A 215 -9.12 -3.43 2.81
N GLY A 216 -7.87 -3.20 2.39
CA GLY A 216 -6.77 -4.18 2.47
C GLY A 216 -6.34 -4.53 3.90
N LEU A 217 -6.70 -3.71 4.89
CA LEU A 217 -6.37 -3.89 6.31
C LEU A 217 -7.57 -4.34 7.16
N ALA A 218 -8.74 -4.53 6.55
CA ALA A 218 -9.93 -4.96 7.26
C ALA A 218 -9.74 -6.36 7.88
N ARG A 219 -10.10 -6.50 9.16
CA ARG A 219 -10.09 -7.79 9.84
C ARG A 219 -11.21 -8.66 9.27
N GLY A 220 -10.86 -9.83 8.76
CA GLY A 220 -11.81 -10.74 8.15
C GLY A 220 -12.24 -11.89 9.04
N PHE A 221 -12.94 -12.83 8.43
CA PHE A 221 -13.44 -14.03 9.08
C PHE A 221 -12.31 -14.96 9.56
N LEU A 222 -11.28 -15.12 8.72
CA LEU A 222 -10.19 -16.08 8.94
C LEU A 222 -9.35 -15.76 10.19
N GLN A 223 -9.02 -16.81 10.94
CA GLN A 223 -8.12 -16.73 12.09
C GLN A 223 -6.77 -17.42 11.80
N PRO A 224 -5.63 -16.85 12.24
CA PRO A 224 -4.32 -17.42 11.92
C PRO A 224 -4.06 -18.81 12.54
N LYS A 225 -4.63 -19.06 13.73
CA LYS A 225 -4.36 -20.26 14.54
C LYS A 225 -5.45 -21.32 14.43
N GLU A 226 -6.70 -20.88 14.29
CA GLU A 226 -7.87 -21.76 14.32
C GLU A 226 -8.38 -22.03 12.92
N TYR A 227 -8.68 -23.30 12.65
CA TYR A 227 -9.32 -23.70 11.41
C TYR A 227 -10.82 -23.43 11.48
N GLN A 228 -11.33 -22.79 10.44
CA GLN A 228 -12.74 -22.44 10.29
C GLN A 228 -13.27 -23.07 9.00
N ALA A 229 -14.47 -23.64 9.08
CA ALA A 229 -15.08 -24.34 7.97
C ALA A 229 -15.88 -23.38 7.08
N LEU A 230 -15.58 -23.31 5.79
CA LEU A 230 -16.36 -22.56 4.80
C LEU A 230 -17.02 -23.52 3.79
N PRO A 231 -18.32 -23.33 3.45
CA PRO A 231 -19.00 -24.14 2.45
C PRO A 231 -18.57 -23.75 1.03
N LEU A 232 -18.33 -24.74 0.18
CA LEU A 232 -18.08 -24.59 -1.25
C LEU A 232 -19.42 -24.31 -1.94
N VAL A 233 -19.57 -23.13 -2.53
CA VAL A 233 -20.82 -22.75 -3.23
C VAL A 233 -20.72 -22.87 -4.74
N LYS A 234 -19.50 -22.79 -5.30
CA LYS A 234 -19.27 -22.99 -6.74
C LYS A 234 -17.94 -23.66 -6.99
N LYS A 235 -17.93 -24.62 -7.91
CA LYS A 235 -16.73 -25.25 -8.46
C LYS A 235 -16.82 -25.24 -9.98
N GLU A 236 -15.86 -24.59 -10.63
CA GLU A 236 -15.84 -24.39 -12.07
C GLU A 236 -14.52 -24.93 -12.62
N GLN A 237 -14.59 -25.78 -13.65
CA GLN A 237 -13.40 -26.29 -14.33
C GLN A 237 -12.95 -25.27 -15.38
N LEU A 238 -11.74 -24.73 -15.23
CA LEU A 238 -11.16 -23.75 -16.15
C LEU A 238 -10.30 -24.42 -17.22
N SER A 239 -9.62 -25.50 -16.88
CA SER A 239 -8.84 -26.35 -17.78
C SER A 239 -8.80 -27.79 -17.24
N PRO A 240 -8.24 -28.79 -17.95
CA PRO A 240 -8.29 -30.20 -17.53
C PRO A 240 -7.82 -30.46 -16.10
N SER A 241 -6.83 -29.69 -15.63
CA SER A 241 -6.28 -29.80 -14.28
C SER A 241 -6.51 -28.57 -13.40
N VAL A 242 -7.31 -27.58 -13.82
CA VAL A 242 -7.47 -26.31 -13.09
C VAL A 242 -8.92 -26.06 -12.76
N PHE A 243 -9.17 -25.73 -11.50
CA PHE A 243 -10.49 -25.45 -10.99
C PHE A 243 -10.52 -24.12 -10.24
N ARG A 244 -11.61 -23.37 -10.42
CA ARG A 244 -12.00 -22.24 -9.58
C ARG A 244 -12.96 -22.75 -8.51
N PHE A 245 -12.62 -22.52 -7.26
CA PHE A 245 -13.44 -22.82 -6.09
C PHE A 245 -13.90 -21.50 -5.47
N VAL A 246 -15.20 -21.36 -5.23
CA VAL A 246 -15.81 -20.22 -4.55
C VAL A 246 -16.44 -20.71 -3.27
N TYR A 247 -15.97 -20.19 -2.15
CA TYR A 247 -16.47 -20.47 -0.82
C TYR A 247 -17.26 -19.26 -0.30
N GLN A 248 -18.36 -19.51 0.40
CA GLN A 248 -19.18 -18.43 0.98
C GLN A 248 -18.70 -18.11 2.40
N LEU A 249 -18.49 -16.83 2.69
CA LEU A 249 -18.23 -16.31 4.04
C LEU A 249 -19.54 -16.29 4.86
N PRO A 250 -19.49 -16.20 6.20
CA PRO A 250 -20.70 -16.28 7.03
C PRO A 250 -21.78 -15.24 6.68
N ARG A 251 -21.37 -14.04 6.28
CA ARG A 251 -22.28 -12.99 5.79
C ARG A 251 -21.85 -12.51 4.41
N GLU A 252 -22.80 -12.10 3.60
CA GLU A 252 -22.56 -11.56 2.25
C GLU A 252 -21.74 -10.26 2.26
N THR A 253 -21.71 -9.55 3.40
CA THR A 253 -20.92 -8.33 3.59
C THR A 253 -19.56 -8.59 4.23
N ASP A 254 -19.25 -9.82 4.63
CA ASP A 254 -17.97 -10.14 5.27
C ASP A 254 -16.84 -10.02 4.25
N VAL A 255 -15.65 -9.67 4.73
CA VAL A 255 -14.43 -9.67 3.93
C VAL A 255 -13.57 -10.87 4.32
N ILE A 256 -12.79 -11.37 3.36
CA ILE A 256 -11.79 -12.42 3.63
C ILE A 256 -10.80 -11.96 4.70
N GLY A 257 -10.36 -10.70 4.63
CA GLY A 257 -9.44 -10.06 5.55
C GLY A 257 -8.07 -10.71 5.60
N ILE A 258 -7.59 -11.18 4.45
CA ILE A 258 -6.20 -11.58 4.25
C ILE A 258 -5.46 -10.35 3.71
N PRO A 259 -4.48 -9.81 4.44
CA PRO A 259 -3.63 -8.74 3.95
C PRO A 259 -2.94 -9.10 2.63
N ILE A 260 -2.74 -8.11 1.76
CA ILE A 260 -2.15 -8.31 0.43
C ILE A 260 -0.72 -8.85 0.57
N GLY A 261 -0.44 -9.98 -0.07
CA GLY A 261 0.79 -10.74 0.04
C GLY A 261 0.71 -11.95 0.99
N GLN A 262 -0.34 -12.04 1.79
CA GLN A 262 -0.57 -13.19 2.67
C GLN A 262 -1.50 -14.20 2.01
N HIS A 263 -1.51 -15.41 2.59
CA HIS A 263 -2.28 -16.55 2.09
C HIS A 263 -3.07 -17.23 3.20
N CYS A 264 -3.89 -18.21 2.83
CA CYS A 264 -4.58 -19.10 3.76
C CYS A 264 -4.04 -20.52 3.62
N ALA A 265 -4.27 -21.36 4.63
CA ALA A 265 -3.98 -22.78 4.58
C ALA A 265 -5.28 -23.59 4.60
N ILE A 266 -5.39 -24.56 3.70
CA ILE A 266 -6.45 -25.58 3.72
C ILE A 266 -5.92 -26.80 4.46
N LYS A 267 -6.75 -27.40 5.32
CA LYS A 267 -6.47 -28.71 5.92
C LYS A 267 -7.56 -29.71 5.59
N ALA A 268 -7.16 -30.94 5.29
CA ALA A 268 -8.06 -32.08 5.16
C ALA A 268 -7.41 -33.34 5.72
N ASN A 269 -8.23 -34.28 6.17
CA ASN A 269 -7.78 -35.64 6.47
C ASN A 269 -7.87 -36.47 5.19
N VAL A 270 -6.74 -37.01 4.73
CA VAL A 270 -6.64 -37.83 3.51
C VAL A 270 -5.98 -39.14 3.91
N ASP A 271 -6.67 -40.25 3.72
CA ASP A 271 -6.21 -41.60 4.08
C ASP A 271 -5.74 -41.70 5.55
N GLY A 272 -6.46 -41.05 6.48
CA GLY A 272 -6.14 -41.04 7.91
C GLY A 272 -5.04 -40.04 8.32
N LYS A 273 -4.46 -39.28 7.37
CA LYS A 273 -3.41 -38.29 7.65
C LYS A 273 -3.91 -36.87 7.43
N ASP A 274 -3.62 -35.98 8.39
CA ASP A 274 -3.88 -34.56 8.22
C ASP A 274 -2.87 -33.95 7.24
N VAL A 275 -3.38 -33.41 6.13
CA VAL A 275 -2.59 -32.74 5.09
C VAL A 275 -3.01 -31.28 5.03
N ALA A 276 -2.05 -30.37 5.18
CA ALA A 276 -2.26 -28.93 5.04
C ALA A 276 -1.43 -28.34 3.89
N ARG A 277 -2.01 -27.41 3.12
CA ARG A 277 -1.30 -26.68 2.05
C ARG A 277 -1.76 -25.23 1.98
N SER A 278 -0.84 -24.35 1.58
CA SER A 278 -1.08 -22.92 1.42
C SER A 278 -1.65 -22.58 0.05
N TYR A 279 -2.61 -21.65 0.03
CA TYR A 279 -3.25 -21.11 -1.16
C TYR A 279 -3.47 -19.61 -1.00
N THR A 280 -3.10 -18.84 -2.03
CA THR A 280 -3.41 -17.41 -2.06
C THR A 280 -4.72 -17.19 -2.80
N PRO A 281 -5.72 -16.55 -2.17
CA PRO A 281 -6.97 -16.26 -2.85
C PRO A 281 -6.81 -15.33 -4.04
N THR A 282 -7.60 -15.59 -5.08
CA THR A 282 -7.73 -14.70 -6.25
C THR A 282 -8.75 -13.59 -6.02
N SER A 283 -9.67 -13.79 -5.08
CA SER A 283 -10.54 -12.75 -4.51
C SER A 283 -9.76 -11.84 -3.54
N ASN A 284 -10.19 -10.58 -3.40
CA ASN A 284 -9.63 -9.62 -2.45
C ASN A 284 -10.69 -9.12 -1.44
N ASN A 285 -10.32 -8.18 -0.56
CA ASN A 285 -11.25 -7.64 0.44
C ASN A 285 -12.38 -6.77 -0.15
N THR A 286 -12.35 -6.47 -1.45
CA THR A 286 -13.47 -5.80 -2.15
C THR A 286 -14.50 -6.80 -2.69
N ASP A 287 -14.14 -8.08 -2.77
CA ASP A 287 -15.03 -9.19 -3.12
C ASP A 287 -15.80 -9.67 -1.88
N LEU A 288 -16.86 -8.94 -1.52
CA LEU A 288 -17.63 -9.23 -0.30
C LEU A 288 -18.29 -10.62 -0.35
N GLY A 289 -18.35 -11.27 0.81
CA GLY A 289 -19.12 -12.48 1.03
C GLY A 289 -18.52 -13.78 0.48
N ARG A 290 -17.35 -13.72 -0.17
CA ARG A 290 -16.76 -14.90 -0.82
C ARG A 290 -15.25 -14.99 -0.67
N LEU A 291 -14.74 -16.22 -0.70
CA LEU A 291 -13.33 -16.56 -0.86
C LEU A 291 -13.16 -17.40 -2.13
N GLU A 292 -12.36 -16.91 -3.07
CA GLU A 292 -12.13 -17.57 -4.36
C GLU A 292 -10.69 -18.07 -4.48
N LEU A 293 -10.52 -19.32 -4.87
CA LEU A 293 -9.22 -19.94 -5.15
C LEU A 293 -9.21 -20.50 -6.57
N VAL A 294 -8.12 -20.27 -7.29
CA VAL A 294 -7.82 -20.99 -8.54
C VAL A 294 -6.68 -21.96 -8.27
N ILE A 295 -6.98 -23.26 -8.38
CA ILE A 295 -6.07 -24.33 -7.96
C ILE A 295 -5.85 -25.28 -9.13
N LYS A 296 -4.58 -25.58 -9.41
CA LYS A 296 -4.20 -26.71 -10.26
C LYS A 296 -4.24 -27.99 -9.43
N CYS A 297 -5.15 -28.89 -9.79
CA CYS A 297 -5.29 -30.21 -9.20
C CYS A 297 -4.36 -31.22 -9.87
N TYR A 298 -3.46 -31.80 -9.07
CA TYR A 298 -2.55 -32.85 -9.49
C TYR A 298 -3.14 -34.20 -9.08
N PRO A 299 -3.36 -35.18 -10.00
CA PRO A 299 -4.00 -36.45 -9.68
C PRO A 299 -3.31 -37.24 -8.55
N ASP A 300 -1.98 -37.17 -8.49
CA ASP A 300 -1.10 -37.76 -7.49
C ASP A 300 -0.98 -36.92 -6.21
N GLY A 301 -1.49 -35.70 -6.21
CA GLY A 301 -1.43 -34.79 -5.06
C GLY A 301 -2.34 -35.22 -3.92
N ALA A 302 -1.78 -35.35 -2.72
CA ALA A 302 -2.53 -35.78 -1.54
C ALA A 302 -3.73 -34.86 -1.23
N LEU A 303 -3.55 -33.54 -1.22
CA LEU A 303 -4.66 -32.61 -0.99
C LEU A 303 -5.44 -32.29 -2.27
N THR A 304 -4.72 -32.09 -3.38
CA THR A 304 -5.32 -31.58 -4.62
C THR A 304 -6.09 -32.64 -5.39
N GLY A 305 -5.51 -33.83 -5.57
CA GLY A 305 -6.12 -34.94 -6.31
C GLY A 305 -7.10 -35.76 -5.48
N LYS A 306 -6.72 -36.12 -4.24
CA LYS A 306 -7.56 -36.99 -3.42
C LYS A 306 -8.69 -36.26 -2.69
N TYR A 307 -8.55 -34.95 -2.42
CA TYR A 307 -9.55 -34.16 -1.69
C TYR A 307 -10.19 -33.07 -2.55
N LEU A 308 -9.46 -32.03 -2.96
CA LEU A 308 -10.04 -30.85 -3.63
C LEU A 308 -10.71 -31.19 -4.98
N ALA A 309 -10.11 -32.07 -5.78
CA ALA A 309 -10.68 -32.51 -7.06
C ALA A 309 -12.01 -33.27 -6.86
N ASN A 310 -12.24 -33.86 -5.69
CA ASN A 310 -13.44 -34.64 -5.38
C ASN A 310 -14.52 -33.86 -4.62
N LEU A 311 -14.20 -32.64 -4.14
CA LEU A 311 -15.19 -31.78 -3.48
C LEU A 311 -16.40 -31.48 -4.37
N LYS A 312 -17.57 -31.53 -3.75
CA LYS A 312 -18.88 -31.17 -4.33
C LYS A 312 -19.38 -29.87 -3.72
N VAL A 313 -20.23 -29.16 -4.46
CA VAL A 313 -20.92 -27.99 -3.94
C VAL A 313 -21.74 -28.39 -2.70
N GLY A 314 -21.63 -27.61 -1.64
CA GLY A 314 -22.18 -27.90 -0.31
C GLY A 314 -21.14 -28.43 0.69
N ASP A 315 -20.05 -29.04 0.22
CA ASP A 315 -19.00 -29.55 1.10
C ASP A 315 -18.29 -28.41 1.84
N ARG A 316 -17.82 -28.68 3.06
CA ARG A 316 -17.12 -27.71 3.89
C ARG A 316 -15.63 -27.97 3.88
N THR A 317 -14.84 -26.92 3.69
CA THR A 317 -13.37 -27.00 3.73
C THR A 317 -12.84 -26.18 4.89
N LEU A 318 -11.83 -26.70 5.59
CA LEU A 318 -11.20 -26.05 6.74
C LEU A 318 -10.10 -25.09 6.28
N PHE A 319 -10.26 -23.83 6.65
CA PHE A 319 -9.33 -22.74 6.35
C PHE A 319 -8.74 -22.14 7.62
N ARG A 320 -7.49 -21.73 7.58
CA ARG A 320 -6.93 -20.77 8.55
C ARG A 320 -6.10 -19.73 7.83
N GLY A 321 -5.95 -18.56 8.44
CA GLY A 321 -5.17 -17.45 7.89
C GLY A 321 -5.52 -16.12 8.55
N PRO A 322 -4.81 -15.04 8.22
CA PRO A 322 -3.73 -14.99 7.23
C PRO A 322 -2.41 -15.61 7.72
N LYS A 323 -1.60 -16.13 6.78
CA LYS A 323 -0.21 -16.58 7.00
C LYS A 323 0.74 -15.95 5.97
N GLY A 324 2.04 -15.90 6.29
CA GLY A 324 3.10 -15.38 5.42
C GLY A 324 3.62 -13.99 5.83
N ALA A 325 4.86 -13.68 5.42
CA ALA A 325 5.54 -12.44 5.82
C ALA A 325 5.23 -11.23 4.93
N MET A 326 4.86 -11.45 3.65
CA MET A 326 4.60 -10.37 2.71
C MET A 326 3.37 -9.57 3.12
N LYS A 327 3.52 -8.26 3.25
CA LYS A 327 2.44 -7.30 3.49
C LYS A 327 2.64 -6.11 2.56
N TYR A 328 2.07 -6.20 1.37
CA TYR A 328 2.09 -5.10 0.43
C TYR A 328 1.27 -3.94 0.99
N LYS A 329 1.82 -2.74 0.83
CA LYS A 329 1.13 -1.48 1.05
C LYS A 329 1.57 -0.52 -0.04
N LYS A 330 0.67 0.38 -0.42
CA LYS A 330 0.98 1.47 -1.34
C LYS A 330 2.24 2.20 -0.88
N GLY A 331 3.15 2.45 -1.84
CA GLY A 331 4.43 3.11 -1.56
C GLY A 331 5.51 2.19 -0.96
N LEU A 332 5.31 0.87 -0.95
CA LEU A 332 6.36 -0.09 -0.59
C LEU A 332 7.62 0.07 -1.46
N CYS A 333 7.42 0.29 -2.77
CA CYS A 333 8.46 0.53 -3.76
C CYS A 333 7.83 1.14 -5.03
N LYS A 334 8.64 1.70 -5.92
CA LYS A 334 8.14 2.28 -7.19
C LYS A 334 7.95 1.22 -8.26
N LYS A 335 8.79 0.18 -8.27
CA LYS A 335 8.78 -0.87 -9.30
C LYS A 335 8.84 -2.26 -8.69
N ILE A 336 8.03 -3.17 -9.21
CA ILE A 336 8.02 -4.58 -8.83
C ILE A 336 8.28 -5.45 -10.06
N GLY A 337 9.37 -6.21 -10.04
CA GLY A 337 9.54 -7.36 -10.93
C GLY A 337 8.88 -8.60 -10.32
N MET A 338 8.18 -9.39 -11.11
CA MET A 338 7.58 -10.64 -10.65
C MET A 338 8.02 -11.78 -11.57
N VAL A 339 8.43 -12.90 -11.00
CA VAL A 339 8.71 -14.13 -11.74
C VAL A 339 7.88 -15.24 -11.12
N ALA A 340 6.88 -15.70 -11.87
CA ALA A 340 5.92 -16.70 -11.44
C ALA A 340 6.00 -17.96 -12.29
N GLY A 341 5.92 -19.13 -11.65
CA GLY A 341 5.85 -20.43 -12.33
C GLY A 341 4.56 -21.16 -12.02
N GLY A 342 3.75 -21.46 -13.03
CA GLY A 342 2.51 -22.21 -12.86
C GLY A 342 1.58 -21.60 -11.80
N THR A 343 1.27 -22.35 -10.73
CA THR A 343 0.44 -21.90 -9.60
C THR A 343 1.03 -20.75 -8.80
N GLY A 344 2.32 -20.45 -8.96
CA GLY A 344 2.97 -19.28 -8.34
C GLY A 344 2.47 -17.94 -8.85
N ILE A 345 1.52 -17.91 -9.79
CA ILE A 345 0.86 -16.67 -10.23
C ILE A 345 -0.09 -16.10 -9.17
N THR A 346 -0.69 -16.90 -8.28
CA THR A 346 -1.76 -16.39 -7.40
C THR A 346 -1.28 -15.35 -6.38
N PRO A 347 -0.10 -15.47 -5.73
CA PRO A 347 0.43 -14.39 -4.88
C PRO A 347 0.72 -13.11 -5.68
N MET A 348 1.23 -13.26 -6.91
CA MET A 348 1.49 -12.13 -7.79
C MET A 348 0.20 -11.43 -8.21
N TYR A 349 -0.82 -12.21 -8.57
CA TYR A 349 -2.13 -11.72 -8.98
C TYR A 349 -2.81 -10.91 -7.86
N GLN A 350 -2.68 -11.35 -6.60
CA GLN A 350 -3.21 -10.60 -5.46
C GLN A 350 -2.61 -9.19 -5.36
N ILE A 351 -1.30 -9.05 -5.60
CA ILE A 351 -0.60 -7.74 -5.61
C ILE A 351 -0.96 -6.93 -6.87
N ILE A 352 -1.03 -7.58 -8.04
CA ILE A 352 -1.44 -6.92 -9.29
C ILE A 352 -2.82 -6.29 -9.13
N ARG A 353 -3.79 -7.02 -8.55
CA ARG A 353 -5.12 -6.49 -8.25
C ARG A 353 -5.03 -5.30 -7.29
N ALA A 354 -4.29 -5.43 -6.19
CA ALA A 354 -4.16 -4.35 -5.22
C ALA A 354 -3.61 -3.04 -5.82
N VAL A 355 -2.61 -3.13 -6.70
CA VAL A 355 -2.03 -1.96 -7.38
C VAL A 355 -2.96 -1.43 -8.48
N CYS A 356 -3.52 -2.30 -9.31
CA CYS A 356 -4.34 -1.87 -10.45
C CYS A 356 -5.72 -1.36 -10.04
N GLU A 357 -6.30 -1.87 -8.95
CA GLU A 357 -7.64 -1.48 -8.48
C GLU A 357 -7.60 -0.22 -7.58
N ASP A 358 -6.44 0.22 -7.10
CA ASP A 358 -6.27 1.53 -6.43
C ASP A 358 -5.76 2.59 -7.43
N GLU A 359 -6.64 3.51 -7.81
CA GLU A 359 -6.32 4.62 -8.72
C GLU A 359 -5.20 5.55 -8.19
N ASN A 360 -4.92 5.51 -6.89
CA ASN A 360 -3.88 6.32 -6.28
C ASN A 360 -2.53 5.61 -6.23
N ASP A 361 -2.47 4.31 -6.53
CA ASP A 361 -1.23 3.55 -6.54
C ASP A 361 -0.51 3.67 -7.88
N THR A 362 0.71 4.22 -7.83
CA THR A 362 1.54 4.47 -9.01
C THR A 362 2.65 3.43 -9.18
N THR A 363 2.65 2.34 -8.40
CA THR A 363 3.64 1.28 -8.55
C THR A 363 3.54 0.65 -9.95
N GLU A 364 4.70 0.46 -10.60
CA GLU A 364 4.83 -0.25 -11.87
C GLU A 364 5.19 -1.72 -11.62
N ILE A 365 4.49 -2.66 -12.27
CA ILE A 365 4.67 -4.10 -12.16
C ILE A 365 5.05 -4.68 -13.52
N SER A 366 6.14 -5.44 -13.56
CA SER A 366 6.54 -6.28 -14.69
C SER A 366 6.51 -7.75 -14.28
N LEU A 367 5.64 -8.55 -14.90
CA LEU A 367 5.50 -9.97 -14.65
C LEU A 367 6.16 -10.82 -15.75
N ILE A 368 6.98 -11.79 -15.37
CA ILE A 368 7.34 -12.94 -16.21
C ILE A 368 6.58 -14.14 -15.67
N LEU A 369 5.70 -14.74 -16.49
CA LEU A 369 4.93 -15.93 -16.11
C LEU A 369 5.37 -17.13 -16.98
N ALA A 370 5.91 -18.15 -16.32
CA ALA A 370 6.45 -19.35 -16.96
C ALA A 370 5.53 -20.57 -16.76
N ASN A 371 5.24 -21.26 -17.86
CA ASN A 371 4.40 -22.46 -17.91
C ASN A 371 4.98 -23.50 -18.88
N ARG A 372 4.47 -24.75 -18.84
CA ARG A 372 4.93 -25.77 -19.79
C ARG A 372 4.30 -25.57 -21.17
N THR A 373 2.99 -25.44 -21.22
CA THR A 373 2.21 -25.19 -22.45
C THR A 373 1.32 -23.96 -22.29
N GLU A 374 0.70 -23.51 -23.37
CA GLU A 374 -0.21 -22.37 -23.36
C GLU A 374 -1.48 -22.63 -22.52
N GLU A 375 -1.98 -23.86 -22.52
CA GLU A 375 -3.16 -24.28 -21.74
C GLU A 375 -2.93 -24.27 -20.22
N ASP A 376 -1.67 -24.30 -19.79
CA ASP A 376 -1.30 -24.25 -18.39
C ASP A 376 -1.35 -22.82 -17.80
N ILE A 377 -1.53 -21.79 -18.63
CA ILE A 377 -1.50 -20.39 -18.19
C ILE A 377 -2.75 -20.08 -17.36
N LEU A 378 -2.58 -20.10 -16.05
CA LEU A 378 -3.58 -19.70 -15.07
C LEU A 378 -3.88 -18.21 -15.16
N LEU A 379 -5.17 -17.85 -15.05
CA LEU A 379 -5.65 -16.46 -15.01
C LEU A 379 -5.28 -15.62 -16.24
N ARG A 380 -5.05 -16.24 -17.40
CA ARG A 380 -4.60 -15.54 -18.61
C ARG A 380 -5.53 -14.39 -19.01
N LYS A 381 -6.85 -14.65 -19.04
CA LYS A 381 -7.85 -13.65 -19.44
C LYS A 381 -7.81 -12.44 -18.51
N GLU A 382 -7.68 -12.69 -17.21
CA GLU A 382 -7.61 -11.68 -16.17
C GLU A 382 -6.31 -10.87 -16.26
N ILE A 383 -5.16 -11.52 -16.44
CA ILE A 383 -3.85 -10.86 -16.63
C ILE A 383 -3.87 -9.93 -17.84
N GLU A 384 -4.32 -10.42 -18.99
CA GLU A 384 -4.40 -9.63 -20.22
C GLU A 384 -5.42 -8.48 -20.11
N ALA A 385 -6.50 -8.67 -19.36
CA ALA A 385 -7.47 -7.61 -19.07
C ALA A 385 -6.84 -6.51 -18.20
N PHE A 386 -6.10 -6.86 -17.14
CA PHE A 386 -5.40 -5.87 -16.31
C PHE A 386 -4.36 -5.10 -17.12
N ALA A 387 -3.57 -5.77 -17.96
CA ALA A 387 -2.55 -5.11 -18.76
C ALA A 387 -3.14 -4.14 -19.79
N ARG A 388 -4.29 -4.50 -20.39
CA ARG A 388 -5.03 -3.59 -21.30
C ARG A 388 -5.64 -2.41 -20.57
N LYS A 389 -6.19 -2.62 -19.37
CA LYS A 389 -6.87 -1.58 -18.59
C LYS A 389 -5.88 -0.63 -17.90
N TYR A 390 -4.72 -1.13 -17.47
CA TYR A 390 -3.71 -0.39 -16.71
C TYR A 390 -2.30 -0.51 -17.34
N PRO A 391 -2.12 -0.08 -18.61
CA PRO A 391 -0.87 -0.29 -19.35
C PRO A 391 0.34 0.46 -18.79
N LYS A 392 0.11 1.48 -17.95
CA LYS A 392 1.17 2.20 -17.22
C LYS A 392 1.65 1.43 -16.01
N ASN A 393 0.73 0.81 -15.26
CA ASN A 393 1.03 0.11 -14.01
C ASN A 393 1.41 -1.35 -14.22
N PHE A 394 0.92 -2.03 -15.26
CA PHE A 394 1.11 -3.48 -15.39
C PHE A 394 1.51 -3.92 -16.79
N LYS A 395 2.61 -4.67 -16.85
CA LYS A 395 3.14 -5.34 -18.05
C LYS A 395 3.41 -6.80 -17.71
N PHE A 396 3.26 -7.67 -18.71
CA PHE A 396 3.57 -9.09 -18.56
C PHE A 396 4.36 -9.63 -19.75
N TRP A 397 5.01 -10.77 -19.54
CA TRP A 397 5.73 -11.53 -20.54
C TRP A 397 5.57 -13.02 -20.24
N TYR A 398 5.07 -13.79 -21.21
CA TYR A 398 4.94 -15.23 -21.03
C TYR A 398 6.20 -15.98 -21.48
N MET A 399 6.49 -17.09 -20.80
CA MET A 399 7.55 -18.04 -21.16
C MET A 399 6.96 -19.45 -21.20
N LEU A 400 7.10 -20.14 -22.33
CA LEU A 400 6.62 -21.51 -22.49
C LEU A 400 7.77 -22.47 -22.82
N ASP A 401 7.83 -23.61 -22.12
CA ASP A 401 8.73 -24.72 -22.45
C ASP A 401 8.38 -25.29 -23.84
N LYS A 402 7.10 -25.56 -24.07
CA LYS A 402 6.52 -26.12 -25.29
C LYS A 402 5.49 -25.16 -25.88
N PRO A 403 5.92 -24.08 -26.55
CA PRO A 403 5.00 -23.13 -27.19
C PRO A 403 4.38 -23.71 -28.47
N PRO A 404 3.18 -23.23 -28.86
CA PRO A 404 2.67 -23.43 -30.21
C PRO A 404 3.56 -22.72 -31.26
N GLN A 405 3.34 -23.03 -32.53
CA GLN A 405 4.16 -22.49 -33.63
C GLN A 405 4.12 -20.96 -33.72
N ASP A 406 2.95 -20.35 -33.50
CA ASP A 406 2.72 -18.90 -33.62
C ASP A 406 2.79 -18.16 -32.28
N TRP A 407 3.68 -18.59 -31.38
CA TRP A 407 3.79 -18.00 -30.06
C TRP A 407 4.50 -16.65 -30.07
N ALA A 408 3.76 -15.60 -29.68
CA ALA A 408 4.25 -14.22 -29.69
C ALA A 408 5.24 -13.87 -28.56
N TYR A 409 5.43 -14.75 -27.58
CA TYR A 409 6.25 -14.49 -26.39
C TYR A 409 7.49 -15.39 -26.34
N GLY A 410 8.12 -15.50 -25.18
CA GLY A 410 9.37 -16.24 -25.05
C GLY A 410 9.18 -17.76 -24.99
N LYS A 411 10.23 -18.47 -25.40
CA LYS A 411 10.35 -19.93 -25.39
C LYS A 411 11.44 -20.38 -24.44
N GLY A 412 11.23 -21.50 -23.76
CA GLY A 412 12.15 -22.12 -22.81
C GLY A 412 12.05 -21.55 -21.39
N PHE A 413 13.13 -21.69 -20.63
CA PHE A 413 13.20 -21.26 -19.23
C PHE A 413 13.42 -19.76 -19.09
N VAL A 414 13.07 -19.23 -17.91
CA VAL A 414 13.40 -17.85 -17.53
C VAL A 414 14.91 -17.74 -17.31
N THR A 415 15.61 -17.04 -18.21
CA THR A 415 17.05 -16.82 -18.13
C THR A 415 17.38 -15.44 -17.55
N GLN A 416 18.64 -15.25 -17.15
CA GLN A 416 19.15 -13.94 -16.72
C GLN A 416 18.92 -12.87 -17.80
N ALA A 417 19.14 -13.19 -19.08
CA ALA A 417 18.92 -12.27 -20.18
C ALA A 417 17.44 -11.84 -20.32
N VAL A 418 16.52 -12.79 -20.16
CA VAL A 418 15.08 -12.49 -20.16
C VAL A 418 14.72 -11.59 -18.97
N MET A 419 15.22 -11.89 -17.77
CA MET A 419 14.98 -11.06 -16.59
C MET A 419 15.52 -9.65 -16.78
N ALA A 420 16.74 -9.50 -17.29
CA ALA A 420 17.33 -8.19 -17.58
C ALA A 420 16.51 -7.38 -18.60
N ALA A 421 15.92 -8.05 -19.60
CA ALA A 421 15.16 -7.38 -20.64
C ALA A 421 13.72 -7.03 -20.24
N LYS A 422 13.11 -7.77 -19.31
CA LYS A 422 11.67 -7.69 -19.01
C LYS A 422 11.34 -7.18 -17.61
N LEU A 423 12.27 -7.29 -16.66
CA LEU A 423 12.10 -6.79 -15.28
C LEU A 423 12.75 -5.41 -15.12
N PRO A 424 12.34 -4.62 -14.11
CA PRO A 424 13.06 -3.40 -13.74
C PRO A 424 14.51 -3.72 -13.34
N ALA A 425 15.42 -2.80 -13.62
CA ALA A 425 16.82 -2.89 -13.17
C ALA A 425 16.94 -2.75 -11.63
N PRO A 426 18.01 -3.25 -11.01
CA PRO A 426 18.25 -3.08 -9.59
C PRO A 426 18.27 -1.60 -9.18
N SER A 427 17.54 -1.27 -8.13
CA SER A 427 17.45 0.08 -7.55
C SER A 427 16.91 -0.02 -6.12
N PRO A 428 17.21 0.93 -5.22
CA PRO A 428 16.60 0.99 -3.88
C PRO A 428 15.07 1.03 -3.91
N ASP A 429 14.48 1.58 -4.98
CA ASP A 429 13.03 1.70 -5.17
C ASP A 429 12.43 0.50 -5.95
N THR A 430 13.20 -0.58 -6.18
CA THR A 430 12.75 -1.77 -6.92
C THR A 430 12.78 -3.00 -6.04
N LYS A 431 11.68 -3.77 -6.06
CA LYS A 431 11.61 -5.13 -5.51
C LYS A 431 11.40 -6.16 -6.60
N VAL A 432 11.85 -7.37 -6.35
CA VAL A 432 11.55 -8.54 -7.19
C VAL A 432 10.88 -9.60 -6.34
N MET A 433 9.86 -10.26 -6.87
CA MET A 433 9.09 -11.28 -6.17
C MET A 433 9.10 -12.59 -6.95
N LEU A 434 9.42 -13.69 -6.28
CA LEU A 434 9.54 -15.01 -6.88
C LEU A 434 8.53 -15.98 -6.25
N CYS A 435 7.80 -16.72 -7.07
CA CYS A 435 6.97 -17.84 -6.61
C CYS A 435 6.84 -18.89 -7.71
N GLY A 436 7.08 -20.15 -7.39
CA GLY A 436 7.00 -21.24 -8.37
C GLY A 436 7.75 -22.48 -7.90
N PRO A 437 8.00 -23.44 -8.80
CA PRO A 437 8.75 -24.65 -8.47
C PRO A 437 10.15 -24.31 -7.92
N PRO A 438 10.68 -25.05 -6.92
CA PRO A 438 11.93 -24.71 -6.24
C PRO A 438 13.13 -24.52 -7.19
N GLY A 439 13.25 -25.35 -8.22
CA GLY A 439 14.33 -25.22 -9.22
C GLY A 439 14.26 -23.92 -10.02
N MET A 440 13.06 -23.47 -10.36
CA MET A 440 12.84 -22.19 -11.04
C MET A 440 13.17 -21.02 -10.13
N VAL A 441 12.69 -21.04 -8.88
CA VAL A 441 12.94 -19.98 -7.91
C VAL A 441 14.44 -19.83 -7.64
N LYS A 442 15.14 -20.95 -7.42
CA LYS A 442 16.59 -20.95 -7.20
C LYS A 442 17.36 -20.37 -8.38
N ALA A 443 17.01 -20.78 -9.61
CA ALA A 443 17.66 -20.27 -10.82
C ALA A 443 17.40 -18.76 -11.03
N ALA A 444 16.16 -18.32 -10.82
CA ALA A 444 15.80 -16.90 -10.92
C ALA A 444 16.51 -16.06 -9.85
N GLN A 445 16.58 -16.54 -8.60
CA GLN A 445 17.33 -15.89 -7.53
C GLN A 445 18.81 -15.72 -7.89
N THR A 446 19.48 -16.79 -8.34
CA THR A 446 20.89 -16.70 -8.78
C THR A 446 21.06 -15.69 -9.91
N GLY A 447 20.21 -15.74 -10.93
CA GLY A 447 20.29 -14.80 -12.07
C GLY A 447 20.05 -13.35 -11.66
N LEU A 448 19.14 -13.07 -10.74
CA LEU A 448 18.89 -11.73 -10.22
C LEU A 448 20.07 -11.20 -9.40
N VAL A 449 20.68 -12.03 -8.56
CA VAL A 449 21.90 -11.65 -7.83
C VAL A 449 23.02 -11.30 -8.82
N SER A 450 23.20 -12.08 -9.87
CA SER A 450 24.16 -11.77 -10.95
C SER A 450 23.83 -10.47 -11.72
N LEU A 451 22.58 -10.01 -11.68
CA LEU A 451 22.17 -8.72 -12.27
C LEU A 451 22.36 -7.53 -11.31
N GLY A 452 22.81 -7.76 -10.07
CA GLY A 452 23.08 -6.71 -9.09
C GLY A 452 21.97 -6.49 -8.06
N PHE A 453 21.00 -7.41 -7.96
CA PHE A 453 20.04 -7.41 -6.86
C PHE A 453 20.69 -7.95 -5.58
N GLN A 454 20.27 -7.42 -4.43
CA GLN A 454 20.68 -7.94 -3.14
C GLN A 454 20.14 -9.35 -2.91
N ALA A 455 21.03 -10.29 -2.57
CA ALA A 455 20.65 -11.64 -2.21
C ALA A 455 19.70 -11.64 -0.99
N PRO A 456 18.59 -12.40 -1.03
CA PRO A 456 17.71 -12.51 0.12
C PRO A 456 18.35 -13.36 1.22
N GLY A 457 17.86 -13.19 2.45
CA GLY A 457 18.22 -14.08 3.56
C GLY A 457 17.62 -15.49 3.41
N SER A 458 17.95 -16.38 4.34
CA SER A 458 17.34 -17.72 4.45
C SER A 458 15.84 -17.65 4.73
N ILE A 459 15.39 -16.61 5.42
CA ILE A 459 13.98 -16.30 5.67
C ILE A 459 13.63 -15.00 4.98
N ALA A 460 12.55 -15.03 4.19
CA ALA A 460 12.06 -13.87 3.46
C ALA A 460 11.60 -12.77 4.41
N LYS A 461 12.24 -11.60 4.31
CA LYS A 461 11.90 -10.40 5.07
C LYS A 461 11.30 -9.34 4.15
N MET A 462 10.42 -8.51 4.69
CA MET A 462 9.84 -7.38 3.95
C MET A 462 10.88 -6.39 3.43
N THR A 463 12.05 -6.33 4.07
CA THR A 463 13.18 -5.49 3.67
C THR A 463 13.93 -6.04 2.45
N ASP A 464 13.79 -7.33 2.13
CA ASP A 464 14.61 -7.98 1.10
C ASP A 464 14.26 -7.47 -0.29
N GLN A 465 15.27 -7.11 -1.08
CA GLN A 465 15.04 -6.64 -2.45
C GLN A 465 14.43 -7.73 -3.33
N ILE A 466 14.85 -8.99 -3.14
CA ILE A 466 14.23 -10.18 -3.70
C ILE A 466 13.38 -10.83 -2.61
N PHE A 467 12.07 -10.96 -2.83
CA PHE A 467 11.19 -11.65 -1.90
C PHE A 467 10.76 -13.00 -2.46
N LEU A 468 10.90 -14.04 -1.64
CA LEU A 468 10.49 -15.41 -1.97
C LEU A 468 9.17 -15.72 -1.24
N PHE A 469 8.14 -16.10 -2.00
CA PHE A 469 6.82 -16.46 -1.46
C PHE A 469 6.74 -17.89 -0.95
#